data_AF-A0A2N3VIY5-F1
#
_entry.id   AF-A0A2N3VIY5-F1
#
_cell.length_a   1.000
_cell.length_b   1.000
_cell.length_c   1.000
_cell.angle_alpha   90.00
_cell.angle_beta   90.00
_cell.angle_gamma   90.00
#
_symmetry.space_group_name_H-M   'P 1'
#
loop_
_entity.id
_entity.type
_entity.pdbx_description
1 polymer ?
#
loop_
_entity_poly.entity_id
_entity_poly.type
_entity_poly.pdbx_seq_one_letter_code
_entity_poly.pdbx_strand_id
1 'polypeptide(L)'
;MQTHRQATPPLIEPPVVTAADECTLLRIVARIEAPPVWDSTAARLLDCARRRWQGRPDIADHPALRRWSQIQDSQQRPEQPCLRTLFAAFASGSLVGGDACADLAAAVMLLASCPAEAVRQPDPHNEQHTVRFSVYGYREDDLPLAEDLILTTVHACGTVLARRCTIMRPPARTAAPLVDHPTPDLFVLGSTAAR
;
A
#
# COMPACT_ATOMS: atom_id res chain seq x y z
N MET A 1 -12.44 -52.50 -37.60
CA MET A 1 -11.96 -52.24 -36.23
C MET A 1 -11.18 -50.94 -36.24
N GLN A 2 -11.79 -49.84 -35.80
CA GLN A 2 -11.14 -48.53 -35.66
C GLN A 2 -10.87 -48.30 -34.17
N THR A 3 -9.60 -48.18 -33.79
CA THR A 3 -9.18 -47.87 -32.42
C THR A 3 -9.17 -46.36 -32.23
N HIS A 4 -10.16 -45.85 -31.48
CA HIS A 4 -10.23 -44.46 -31.09
C HIS A 4 -9.14 -44.20 -30.02
N ARG A 5 -8.03 -43.56 -30.38
CA ARG A 5 -7.08 -43.01 -29.40
C ARG A 5 -7.77 -41.85 -28.69
N GLN A 6 -8.07 -42.02 -27.40
CA GLN A 6 -8.43 -40.92 -26.51
C GLN A 6 -7.21 -40.03 -26.33
N ALA A 7 -7.33 -38.76 -26.72
CA ALA A 7 -6.34 -37.74 -26.40
C ALA A 7 -6.49 -37.37 -24.92
N THR A 8 -5.44 -37.59 -24.13
CA THR A 8 -5.32 -37.09 -22.75
C THR A 8 -5.42 -35.56 -22.79
N PRO A 9 -6.33 -34.92 -22.03
CA PRO A 9 -6.34 -33.47 -21.94
C PRO A 9 -5.00 -33.00 -21.33
N PRO A 10 -4.41 -31.90 -21.81
CA PRO A 10 -3.18 -31.40 -21.23
C PRO A 10 -3.42 -31.05 -19.76
N LEU A 11 -2.61 -31.64 -18.88
CA LEU A 11 -2.52 -31.27 -17.49
C LEU A 11 -2.04 -29.81 -17.47
N ILE A 12 -2.97 -28.88 -17.29
CA ILE A 12 -2.63 -27.48 -17.03
C ILE A 12 -1.96 -27.48 -15.66
N GLU A 13 -0.63 -27.46 -15.66
CA GLU A 13 0.12 -27.18 -14.44
C GLU A 13 -0.42 -25.86 -13.88
N PRO A 14 -0.86 -25.82 -12.61
CA PRO A 14 -1.24 -24.56 -12.01
C PRO A 14 -0.02 -23.64 -12.06
N PRO A 15 -0.17 -22.37 -12.49
CA PRO A 15 0.94 -21.45 -12.54
C PRO A 15 1.57 -21.40 -11.16
N VAL A 16 2.87 -21.65 -11.10
CA VAL A 16 3.67 -21.57 -9.88
C VAL A 16 3.38 -20.22 -9.21
N VAL A 17 2.63 -20.26 -8.11
CA VAL A 17 2.25 -19.07 -7.33
C VAL A 17 3.52 -18.53 -6.67
N THR A 18 4.26 -17.72 -7.41
CA THR A 18 5.51 -17.10 -6.94
C THR A 18 5.50 -15.57 -7.06
N ALA A 19 4.39 -14.97 -7.52
CA ALA A 19 4.32 -13.54 -7.85
C ALA A 19 3.31 -12.72 -7.02
N ALA A 20 2.55 -13.33 -6.11
CA ALA A 20 1.52 -12.62 -5.33
C ALA A 20 2.09 -11.71 -4.22
N ASP A 21 3.35 -11.94 -3.83
CA ASP A 21 3.98 -11.26 -2.70
C ASP A 21 4.95 -10.14 -3.11
N GLU A 22 5.24 -9.94 -4.39
CA GLU A 22 6.19 -8.90 -4.80
C GLU A 22 5.53 -7.52 -4.75
N CYS A 23 5.98 -6.68 -3.83
CA CYS A 23 5.58 -5.27 -3.78
C CYS A 23 6.66 -4.40 -4.39
N THR A 24 6.26 -3.47 -5.23
CA THR A 24 7.14 -2.48 -5.80
C THR A 24 7.11 -1.21 -4.96
N LEU A 25 8.28 -0.68 -4.65
CA LEU A 25 8.47 0.67 -4.11
C LEU A 25 9.00 1.57 -5.23
N LEU A 26 8.18 2.53 -5.64
CA LEU A 26 8.57 3.65 -6.47
C LEU A 26 8.99 4.82 -5.57
N ARG A 27 10.19 5.34 -5.79
CA ARG A 27 10.70 6.53 -5.11
C ARG A 27 11.03 7.60 -6.13
N ILE A 28 10.45 8.78 -5.95
CA ILE A 28 10.72 9.96 -6.77
C ILE A 28 11.23 11.06 -5.83
N VAL A 29 12.33 11.71 -6.20
CA VAL A 29 12.82 12.89 -5.52
C VAL A 29 12.70 14.05 -6.49
N ALA A 30 12.05 15.12 -6.06
CA ALA A 30 11.84 16.31 -6.87
C ALA A 30 12.20 17.56 -6.09
N ARG A 31 12.60 18.59 -6.82
CA ARG A 31 12.71 19.95 -6.32
C ARG A 31 11.50 20.75 -6.76
N ILE A 32 10.81 21.37 -5.82
CA ILE A 32 9.69 22.26 -6.08
C ILE A 32 10.22 23.68 -6.31
N GLU A 33 10.00 24.23 -7.48
CA GLU A 33 10.53 25.54 -7.88
C GLU A 33 9.46 26.63 -7.76
N ALA A 34 8.18 26.25 -7.81
CA ALA A 34 7.03 27.13 -7.66
C ALA A 34 6.07 26.63 -6.55
N PRO A 35 6.35 26.93 -5.26
CA PRO A 35 5.52 26.46 -4.14
C PRO A 35 4.02 26.80 -4.24
N PRO A 36 3.59 27.99 -4.68
CA PRO A 36 2.15 28.27 -4.83
C PRO A 36 1.46 27.40 -5.88
N VAL A 37 2.18 27.04 -6.95
CA VAL A 37 1.67 26.15 -8.01
C VAL A 37 1.59 24.71 -7.51
N TRP A 38 2.59 24.30 -6.73
CA TRP A 38 2.58 23.01 -6.03
C TRP A 38 1.38 22.87 -5.10
N ASP A 39 1.18 23.85 -4.20
CA ASP A 39 0.09 23.83 -3.23
C ASP A 39 -1.28 23.77 -3.93
N SER A 40 -1.49 24.63 -4.92
CA SER A 40 -2.76 24.66 -5.67
C SER A 40 -3.00 23.41 -6.52
N THR A 41 -1.95 22.79 -7.07
CA THR A 41 -2.08 21.55 -7.87
C THR A 41 -2.37 20.34 -6.98
N ALA A 42 -1.68 20.22 -5.84
CA ALA A 42 -1.93 19.16 -4.86
C ALA A 42 -3.38 19.25 -4.32
N ALA A 43 -3.82 20.45 -3.94
CA ALA A 43 -5.19 20.69 -3.48
C ALA A 43 -6.23 20.33 -4.55
N ARG A 44 -5.99 20.70 -5.82
CA ARG A 44 -6.89 20.36 -6.94
C ARG A 44 -6.99 18.85 -7.17
N LEU A 45 -5.89 18.13 -7.08
CA LEU A 45 -5.89 16.66 -7.23
C LEU A 45 -6.66 16.01 -6.09
N LEU A 46 -6.46 16.48 -4.85
CA LEU A 46 -7.21 16.01 -3.69
C LEU A 46 -8.71 16.29 -3.84
N ASP A 47 -9.09 17.46 -4.35
CA ASP A 47 -10.49 17.79 -4.65
C ASP A 47 -11.11 16.89 -5.73
N CYS A 48 -10.33 16.49 -6.72
CA CYS A 48 -10.78 15.51 -7.72
C CYS A 48 -11.00 14.13 -7.09
N ALA A 49 -10.06 13.68 -6.26
CA ALA A 49 -10.18 12.45 -5.50
C ALA A 49 -11.40 12.47 -4.58
N ARG A 50 -11.62 13.59 -3.87
CA ARG A 50 -12.78 13.80 -3.00
C ARG A 50 -14.09 13.66 -3.76
N ARG A 51 -14.24 14.36 -4.88
CA ARG A 51 -15.47 14.31 -5.70
C ARG A 51 -15.74 12.91 -6.24
N ARG A 52 -14.70 12.13 -6.56
CA ARG A 52 -14.85 10.74 -7.02
C ARG A 52 -15.48 9.84 -5.95
N TRP A 53 -15.10 10.05 -4.69
CA TRP A 53 -15.46 9.18 -3.57
C TRP A 53 -16.57 9.74 -2.67
N GLN A 54 -17.00 10.98 -2.89
CA GLN A 54 -18.05 11.61 -2.10
C GLN A 54 -19.37 10.83 -2.21
N GLY A 55 -19.92 10.44 -1.06
CA GLY A 55 -21.19 9.72 -0.99
C GLY A 55 -21.13 8.26 -1.45
N ARG A 56 -19.93 7.67 -1.55
CA ARG A 56 -19.71 6.29 -1.98
C ARG A 56 -19.45 5.38 -0.76
N PRO A 57 -20.46 4.67 -0.23
CA PRO A 57 -20.30 3.84 0.97
C PRO A 57 -19.45 2.57 0.70
N ASP A 58 -19.37 2.15 -0.57
CA ASP A 58 -18.56 1.02 -1.02
C ASP A 58 -17.05 1.25 -0.89
N ILE A 59 -16.64 2.47 -0.54
CA ILE A 59 -15.26 2.79 -0.23
C ILE A 59 -14.69 1.88 0.87
N ALA A 60 -15.48 1.46 1.86
CA ALA A 60 -15.03 0.57 2.93
C ALA A 60 -14.64 -0.83 2.41
N ASP A 61 -15.25 -1.28 1.32
CA ASP A 61 -15.03 -2.60 0.71
C ASP A 61 -13.97 -2.58 -0.41
N HIS A 62 -13.36 -1.40 -0.64
CA HIS A 62 -12.42 -1.19 -1.73
C HIS A 62 -11.29 -2.24 -1.69
N PRO A 63 -11.01 -2.95 -2.80
CA PRO A 63 -10.05 -4.07 -2.81
C PRO A 63 -8.68 -3.71 -2.24
N ALA A 64 -8.18 -2.51 -2.57
CA ALA A 64 -6.90 -2.04 -2.04
C ALA A 64 -6.94 -1.88 -0.51
N LEU A 65 -8.04 -1.37 0.08
CA LEU A 65 -8.15 -1.26 1.53
C LEU A 65 -8.10 -2.62 2.23
N ARG A 66 -8.79 -3.62 1.68
CA ARG A 66 -8.74 -5.00 2.21
C ARG A 66 -7.33 -5.56 2.15
N ARG A 67 -6.64 -5.42 1.01
CA ARG A 67 -5.24 -5.87 0.84
C ARG A 67 -4.31 -5.19 1.84
N TRP A 68 -4.34 -3.87 1.90
CA TRP A 68 -3.41 -3.08 2.71
C TRP A 68 -3.66 -3.20 4.21
N SER A 69 -4.92 -3.41 4.64
CA SER A 69 -5.24 -3.69 6.05
C SER A 69 -4.63 -5.02 6.52
N GLN A 70 -4.73 -6.08 5.71
CA GLN A 70 -4.15 -7.39 6.04
C GLN A 70 -2.62 -7.34 6.24
N ILE A 71 -1.95 -6.42 5.54
CA ILE A 71 -0.50 -6.22 5.64
C ILE A 71 -0.14 -5.46 6.93
N GLN A 72 -0.87 -4.40 7.25
CA GLN A 72 -0.66 -3.62 8.48
C GLN A 72 -0.81 -4.47 9.74
N ASP A 73 -1.81 -5.35 9.78
CA ASP A 73 -2.04 -6.24 10.91
C ASP A 73 -0.94 -7.32 11.06
N SER A 74 -0.08 -7.50 10.04
CA SER A 74 0.99 -8.52 10.00
C SER A 74 2.42 -7.99 10.28
N GLN A 75 2.56 -6.72 10.71
CA GLN A 75 3.82 -6.08 11.14
C GLN A 75 4.99 -6.02 10.13
N GLN A 76 4.76 -6.20 8.81
CA GLN A 76 5.86 -6.23 7.83
C GLN A 76 6.17 -4.92 7.07
N ARG A 77 5.54 -3.77 7.40
CA ARG A 77 5.94 -2.47 6.83
C ARG A 77 5.85 -1.31 7.83
N PRO A 78 6.72 -0.28 7.69
CA PRO A 78 6.99 0.69 8.73
C PRO A 78 5.94 1.80 8.82
N GLU A 79 5.97 2.48 9.96
CA GLU A 79 5.32 3.73 10.37
C GLU A 79 5.17 4.78 9.24
N GLN A 80 4.23 4.60 8.31
CA GLN A 80 3.98 5.45 7.13
C GLN A 80 2.50 5.38 6.71
N PRO A 81 1.96 6.38 5.98
CA PRO A 81 0.54 6.73 6.04
C PRO A 81 -0.40 5.60 5.65
N CYS A 82 -1.44 5.45 6.47
CA CYS A 82 -2.36 4.34 6.47
C CYS A 82 -3.52 4.63 5.50
N LEU A 83 -3.59 3.90 4.38
CA LEU A 83 -4.71 3.96 3.45
C LEU A 83 -6.06 3.86 4.18
N ARG A 84 -6.18 2.95 5.16
CA ARG A 84 -7.38 2.80 5.97
C ARG A 84 -7.76 4.06 6.74
N THR A 85 -6.79 4.73 7.39
CA THR A 85 -7.04 5.98 8.12
C THR A 85 -7.49 7.09 7.17
N LEU A 86 -6.83 7.19 6.01
CA LEU A 86 -7.14 8.21 5.02
C LEU A 86 -8.53 7.98 4.39
N PHE A 87 -8.84 6.76 4.00
CA PHE A 87 -10.16 6.41 3.47
C PHE A 87 -11.26 6.54 4.53
N ALA A 88 -11.00 6.19 5.79
CA ALA A 88 -11.96 6.40 6.88
C ALA A 88 -12.23 7.88 7.15
N ALA A 89 -11.20 8.74 7.10
CA ALA A 89 -11.37 10.18 7.19
C ALA A 89 -12.23 10.71 6.03
N PHE A 90 -12.00 10.24 4.81
CA PHE A 90 -12.81 10.62 3.65
C PHE A 90 -14.26 10.11 3.73
N ALA A 91 -14.47 8.86 4.13
CA ALA A 91 -15.80 8.27 4.29
C ALA A 91 -16.63 8.99 5.38
N SER A 92 -15.97 9.48 6.43
CA SER A 92 -16.61 10.27 7.50
C SER A 92 -16.78 11.75 7.18
N GLY A 93 -16.38 12.20 5.97
CA GLY A 93 -16.48 13.60 5.56
C GLY A 93 -15.50 14.53 6.28
N SER A 94 -14.48 13.97 6.95
CA SER A 94 -13.42 14.73 7.57
C SER A 94 -12.47 15.30 6.50
N LEU A 95 -12.13 16.57 6.62
CA LEU A 95 -11.17 17.22 5.74
C LEU A 95 -9.76 16.78 6.16
N VAL A 96 -9.13 15.93 5.37
CA VAL A 96 -7.67 15.79 5.36
C VAL A 96 -7.16 16.90 4.45
N GLY A 97 -6.40 17.85 4.98
CA GLY A 97 -5.95 19.01 4.22
C GLY A 97 -5.02 19.91 5.01
N GLY A 98 -4.15 20.65 4.32
CA GLY A 98 -3.36 21.74 4.92
C GLY A 98 -1.85 21.64 4.75
N ASP A 99 -1.35 20.50 4.23
CA ASP A 99 0.02 20.38 3.73
C ASP A 99 -0.01 19.73 2.35
N ALA A 100 0.58 20.39 1.37
CA ALA A 100 0.54 19.95 -0.02
C ALA A 100 1.23 18.58 -0.26
N CYS A 101 2.18 18.18 0.60
CA CYS A 101 2.73 16.83 0.54
C CYS A 101 1.69 15.79 1.00
N ALA A 102 1.04 16.02 2.14
CA ALA A 102 -0.06 15.17 2.59
C ALA A 102 -1.21 15.12 1.56
N ASP A 103 -1.55 16.26 0.95
CA ASP A 103 -2.65 16.35 -0.03
C ASP A 103 -2.36 15.56 -1.30
N LEU A 104 -1.14 15.66 -1.86
CA LEU A 104 -0.78 14.85 -3.03
C LEU A 104 -0.74 13.36 -2.68
N ALA A 105 -0.15 12.99 -1.54
CA ALA A 105 -0.10 11.59 -1.10
C ALA A 105 -1.51 11.01 -0.94
N ALA A 106 -2.43 11.75 -0.33
CA ALA A 106 -3.83 11.39 -0.20
C ALA A 106 -4.52 11.25 -1.57
N ALA A 107 -4.28 12.17 -2.50
CA ALA A 107 -4.83 12.11 -3.84
C ALA A 107 -4.35 10.86 -4.59
N VAL A 108 -3.05 10.54 -4.53
CA VAL A 108 -2.47 9.32 -5.12
C VAL A 108 -3.11 8.07 -4.51
N MET A 109 -3.23 8.02 -3.19
CA MET A 109 -3.88 6.92 -2.48
C MET A 109 -5.32 6.68 -2.95
N LEU A 110 -6.10 7.74 -3.10
CA LEU A 110 -7.51 7.66 -3.46
C LEU A 110 -7.74 7.39 -4.96
N LEU A 111 -6.86 7.89 -5.84
CA LEU A 111 -7.02 7.77 -7.29
C LEU A 111 -6.36 6.50 -7.84
N ALA A 112 -5.16 6.17 -7.35
CA ALA A 112 -4.35 5.05 -7.82
C ALA A 112 -4.35 3.84 -6.87
N SER A 113 -4.99 3.95 -5.70
CA SER A 113 -5.12 2.86 -4.72
C SER A 113 -3.79 2.34 -4.16
N CYS A 114 -2.71 3.13 -4.31
CA CYS A 114 -1.37 2.81 -3.84
C CYS A 114 -1.08 3.62 -2.56
N PRO A 115 -0.59 3.02 -1.46
CA PRO A 115 -0.05 3.78 -0.35
C PRO A 115 1.07 4.70 -0.85
N ALA A 116 0.95 5.97 -0.52
CA ALA A 116 1.90 6.99 -0.90
C ALA A 116 2.30 7.84 0.31
N GLU A 117 3.55 8.27 0.34
CA GLU A 117 4.08 9.21 1.30
C GLU A 117 4.79 10.32 0.52
N ALA A 118 4.66 11.57 0.96
CA ALA A 118 5.45 12.69 0.48
C ALA A 118 6.09 13.39 1.69
N VAL A 119 7.42 13.52 1.68
CA VAL A 119 8.19 14.09 2.80
C VAL A 119 9.13 15.15 2.29
N ARG A 120 8.98 16.38 2.80
CA ARG A 120 9.97 17.45 2.60
C ARG A 120 11.30 17.02 3.20
N GLN A 121 12.35 17.02 2.38
CA GLN A 121 13.69 16.64 2.81
C GLN A 121 14.36 17.88 3.43
N PRO A 122 14.92 17.76 4.65
CA PRO A 122 15.77 18.81 5.19
C PRO A 122 17.09 18.82 4.42
N ASP A 123 17.38 19.92 3.72
CA ASP A 123 18.66 20.11 3.04
C ASP A 123 19.57 21.03 3.89
N PRO A 124 20.77 20.58 4.31
CA PRO A 124 21.74 21.41 5.03
C PRO A 124 22.38 22.51 4.17
N HIS A 125 22.12 22.56 2.86
CA HIS A 125 22.74 23.50 1.91
C HIS A 125 21.75 24.45 1.21
N ASN A 126 20.57 24.67 1.81
CA ASN A 126 19.66 25.81 1.55
C ASN A 126 18.50 25.61 0.54
N GLU A 127 18.02 24.40 0.27
CA GLU A 127 16.80 24.23 -0.54
C GLU A 127 15.67 23.52 0.23
N GLN A 128 14.83 24.31 0.92
CA GLN A 128 13.61 23.88 1.64
C GLN A 128 12.48 23.35 0.74
N HIS A 129 12.80 22.90 -0.47
CA HIS A 129 11.82 22.56 -1.50
C HIS A 129 12.03 21.19 -2.13
N THR A 130 12.98 20.40 -1.62
CA THR A 130 13.12 19.02 -2.05
C THR A 130 12.06 18.15 -1.38
N VAL A 131 11.30 17.40 -2.17
CA VAL A 131 10.27 16.47 -1.69
C VAL A 131 10.61 15.07 -2.17
N ARG A 132 10.57 14.11 -1.24
CA ARG A 132 10.67 12.68 -1.52
C ARG A 132 9.28 12.07 -1.52
N PHE A 133 8.91 11.47 -2.64
CA PHE A 133 7.73 10.64 -2.77
C PHE A 133 8.13 9.16 -2.64
N SER A 134 7.36 8.40 -1.86
CA SER A 134 7.42 6.94 -1.82
C SER A 134 6.03 6.40 -2.14
N VAL A 135 5.91 5.57 -3.16
CA VAL A 135 4.67 4.89 -3.52
C VAL A 135 4.91 3.39 -3.49
N TYR A 136 4.01 2.68 -2.83
CA TYR A 136 4.04 1.23 -2.71
C TYR A 136 2.90 0.66 -3.56
N GLY A 137 3.19 -0.36 -4.36
CA GLY A 137 2.16 -1.01 -5.18
C GLY A 137 2.43 -2.50 -5.32
N TYR A 138 1.38 -3.30 -5.22
CA TYR A 138 1.36 -4.68 -5.72
C TYR A 138 0.95 -4.70 -7.18
N ARG A 139 1.00 -5.88 -7.79
CA ARG A 139 0.60 -6.09 -9.18
C ARG A 139 -0.83 -5.64 -9.48
N GLU A 140 -1.73 -5.74 -8.50
CA GLU A 140 -3.14 -5.35 -8.60
C GLU A 140 -3.40 -3.87 -8.25
N ASP A 141 -2.36 -3.09 -7.95
CA ASP A 141 -2.44 -1.65 -7.73
C ASP A 141 -2.03 -0.89 -9.00
N ASP A 142 -2.55 0.33 -9.18
CA ASP A 142 -2.26 1.15 -10.37
C ASP A 142 -1.02 2.03 -10.14
N LEU A 143 0.13 1.38 -9.97
CA LEU A 143 1.40 2.06 -9.79
C LEU A 143 1.76 3.02 -10.96
N PRO A 144 1.49 2.68 -12.24
CA PRO A 144 1.67 3.62 -13.35
C PRO A 144 0.85 4.90 -13.18
N LEU A 145 -0.42 4.81 -12.81
CA LEU A 145 -1.22 6.02 -12.54
C LEU A 145 -0.67 6.83 -11.37
N ALA A 146 -0.24 6.17 -10.29
CA ALA A 146 0.37 6.86 -9.15
C ALA A 146 1.62 7.64 -9.56
N GLU A 147 2.46 7.04 -10.39
CA GLU A 147 3.64 7.68 -10.96
C GLU A 147 3.27 8.89 -11.82
N ASP A 148 2.35 8.72 -12.76
CA ASP A 148 1.93 9.78 -13.68
C ASP A 148 1.34 10.98 -12.93
N LEU A 149 0.55 10.73 -11.88
CA LEU A 149 0.02 11.79 -11.01
C LEU A 149 1.16 12.59 -10.36
N ILE A 150 2.19 11.93 -9.85
CA ILE A 150 3.34 12.60 -9.21
C ILE A 150 4.16 13.35 -10.26
N LEU A 151 4.54 12.69 -11.36
CA LEU A 151 5.38 13.28 -12.40
C LEU A 151 4.69 14.49 -13.04
N THR A 152 3.41 14.39 -13.38
CA THR A 152 2.63 15.50 -13.96
C THR A 152 2.56 16.68 -13.00
N THR A 153 2.32 16.41 -11.71
CA THR A 153 2.29 17.46 -10.69
C THR A 153 3.64 18.14 -10.57
N VAL A 154 4.73 17.36 -10.46
CA VAL A 154 6.09 17.89 -10.36
C VAL A 154 6.45 18.70 -11.60
N HIS A 155 6.16 18.20 -12.80
CA HIS A 155 6.45 18.92 -14.06
C HIS A 155 5.73 20.27 -14.16
N ALA A 156 4.59 20.44 -13.49
CA ALA A 156 3.88 21.71 -13.46
C ALA A 156 4.53 22.75 -12.53
N CYS A 157 5.32 22.34 -11.54
CA CYS A 157 5.80 23.22 -10.46
C CYS A 157 7.27 23.06 -10.09
N GLY A 158 8.05 22.25 -10.82
CA GLY A 158 9.43 21.97 -10.51
C GLY A 158 10.05 20.86 -11.36
N THR A 159 11.08 20.21 -10.80
CA THR A 159 11.97 19.32 -11.53
C THR A 159 12.17 17.99 -10.80
N VAL A 160 12.11 16.87 -11.52
CA VAL A 160 12.47 15.56 -10.99
C VAL A 160 13.99 15.43 -10.93
N LEU A 161 14.53 15.16 -9.73
CA LEU A 161 15.95 14.98 -9.50
C LEU A 161 16.37 13.52 -9.62
N ALA A 162 15.52 12.61 -9.13
CA ALA A 162 15.79 11.19 -9.17
C ALA A 162 14.50 10.38 -9.22
N ARG A 163 14.58 9.22 -9.88
CA ARG A 163 13.53 8.21 -9.90
C ARG A 163 14.16 6.85 -9.70
N ARG A 164 13.62 6.06 -8.79
CA ARG A 164 14.07 4.70 -8.51
C ARG A 164 12.88 3.79 -8.26
N CYS A 165 12.94 2.60 -8.83
CA CYS A 165 11.94 1.56 -8.63
C CYS A 165 12.64 0.32 -8.04
N THR A 166 12.14 -0.21 -6.93
CA THR A 166 12.73 -1.35 -6.22
C THR A 166 11.67 -2.36 -5.85
N ILE A 167 11.93 -3.64 -6.15
CA ILE A 167 11.07 -4.74 -5.70
C ILE A 167 11.41 -5.05 -4.23
N MET A 168 10.39 -5.01 -3.39
CA MET A 168 10.40 -5.40 -1.99
C MET A 168 9.63 -6.71 -1.85
N ARG A 169 10.30 -7.73 -1.33
CA ARG A 169 9.65 -8.97 -0.92
C ARG A 169 9.32 -8.84 0.58
N PRO A 170 8.04 -8.85 0.98
CA PRO A 170 7.68 -9.02 2.37
C PRO A 170 8.34 -10.31 2.88
N PRO A 171 8.81 -10.35 4.13
CA PRO A 171 9.24 -11.62 4.72
C PRO A 171 8.09 -12.64 4.58
N ALA A 172 8.40 -13.91 4.31
CA ALA A 172 7.37 -14.92 4.28
C ALA A 172 6.59 -14.89 5.61
N ARG A 173 5.25 -14.93 5.57
CA ARG A 173 4.46 -15.18 6.79
C ARG A 173 4.93 -16.52 7.33
N THR A 174 5.69 -16.51 8.42
CA THR A 174 5.94 -17.73 9.18
C THR A 174 4.59 -18.11 9.78
N ALA A 175 3.85 -18.98 9.10
CA ALA A 175 2.77 -19.74 9.70
C ALA A 175 3.43 -20.72 10.68
N ALA A 176 3.99 -20.19 11.77
CA ALA A 176 4.21 -21.02 12.93
C ALA A 176 2.82 -21.46 13.36
N PRO A 177 2.48 -22.76 13.32
CA PRO A 177 1.28 -23.23 13.98
C PRO A 177 1.40 -22.75 15.42
N LEU A 178 0.37 -22.04 15.88
CA LEU A 178 0.22 -21.65 17.27
C LEU A 178 0.00 -22.96 18.01
N VAL A 179 1.11 -23.64 18.37
CA VAL A 179 1.06 -24.90 19.10
C VAL A 179 0.46 -24.60 20.45
N ASP A 180 -0.70 -25.19 20.62
CA ASP A 180 -1.50 -25.46 21.81
C ASP A 180 -1.03 -24.87 23.13
N HIS A 181 -2.00 -24.20 23.74
CA HIS A 181 -2.16 -23.92 25.16
C HIS A 181 -1.39 -24.89 26.09
N PRO A 182 -0.70 -24.39 27.12
CA PRO A 182 -0.41 -25.23 28.27
C PRO A 182 -1.74 -25.55 28.96
N THR A 183 -2.21 -26.80 28.82
CA THR A 183 -3.23 -27.36 29.70
C THR A 183 -2.77 -27.21 31.15
N PRO A 184 -3.59 -26.64 32.06
CA PRO A 184 -3.25 -26.62 33.47
C PRO A 184 -3.27 -28.06 34.01
N ASP A 185 -2.21 -28.42 34.73
CA ASP A 185 -2.07 -29.70 35.45
C ASP A 185 -3.29 -29.93 36.36
N LEU A 186 -4.24 -30.73 35.87
CA LEU A 186 -5.27 -31.32 36.69
C LEU A 186 -4.65 -32.50 37.45
N PHE A 187 -4.19 -32.21 38.66
CA PHE A 187 -3.96 -33.18 39.72
C PHE A 187 -5.17 -34.11 39.84
N VAL A 188 -5.02 -35.38 39.46
CA VAL A 188 -5.95 -36.43 39.83
C VAL A 188 -5.18 -37.55 40.55
N LEU A 189 -5.56 -37.67 41.83
CA LEU A 189 -5.23 -38.69 42.80
C LEU A 189 -5.12 -40.12 42.22
N GLY A 190 -3.95 -40.74 42.39
CA GLY A 190 -3.79 -42.19 42.43
C GLY A 190 -3.63 -42.65 43.88
N SER A 191 -4.63 -43.38 44.38
CA SER A 191 -4.65 -43.98 45.72
C SER A 191 -4.21 -45.45 45.67
N THR A 192 -3.55 -45.91 46.76
CA THR A 192 -3.26 -47.32 47.19
C THR A 192 -2.11 -48.06 46.46
N ALA A 193 -1.25 -48.89 47.06
CA ALA A 193 -1.17 -49.54 48.38
C ALA A 193 0.27 -50.02 48.72
N ALA A 194 0.48 -50.25 50.03
CA ALA A 194 1.30 -51.30 50.68
C ALA A 194 2.84 -51.24 50.73
N ARG A 195 3.38 -50.97 51.93
CA ARG A 195 3.93 -52.00 52.84
C ARG A 195 4.01 -51.48 54.28
#